data_AF-A0AA39M776-F1
#
_entry.id   AF-A0AA39M776-F1
#
_cell.length_a   1.000
_cell.length_b   1.000
_cell.length_c   1.000
_cell.angle_alpha   90.00
_cell.angle_beta   90.00
_cell.angle_gamma   90.00
#
_symmetry.space_group_name_H-M   'P 1'
#
loop_
_entity.id
_entity.type
_entity.pdbx_description
1 polymer ?
#
loop_
_entity_poly.entity_id
_entity_poly.type
_entity_poly.pdbx_seq_one_letter_code
_entity_poly.pdbx_strand_id
1 'polypeptide(L)'
;MAFTEAERAAIFADVEEGGKDEAELKEAIQLIEDELDKGDPSSIQDAFELALSAHPAVILLWLKYLHWLDDSLRIPSQSVEVYERAALVNPMSSEIMQLALIAYERAGESPDRIEDMWEAAKNSIAEPDWGASLFTTYIFLLKRRVVQSGSEDFSIVGEAFEDGCTFLSHSHQFNFPARDIVRDILTTGGSTQPKVAIEAISYERHFGRDMIRCRNMLYQLVNSVTENAFLLFDYFIQFEREEGTLEDLEKALAEFLNEESATEVAVNAMR
;
A
#
# COMPACT_ATOMS: atom_id res chain seq x y z
N MET A 1 -28.81 -2.72 -2.73
CA MET A 1 -27.54 -3.50 -2.69
C MET A 1 -27.80 -4.72 -1.82
N ALA A 2 -28.43 -5.77 -2.37
CA ALA A 2 -28.83 -6.92 -1.56
C ALA A 2 -27.65 -7.84 -1.21
N PHE A 3 -27.78 -8.62 -0.12
CA PHE A 3 -26.81 -9.65 0.23
C PHE A 3 -26.98 -10.84 -0.72
N THR A 4 -25.89 -11.23 -1.37
CA THR A 4 -25.85 -12.40 -2.25
C THR A 4 -25.98 -13.69 -1.44
N GLU A 5 -26.37 -14.79 -2.11
CA GLU A 5 -26.42 -16.11 -1.46
C GLU A 5 -25.07 -16.52 -0.85
N ALA A 6 -23.96 -16.19 -1.52
CA ALA A 6 -22.62 -16.47 -1.03
C ALA A 6 -22.28 -15.65 0.23
N GLU A 7 -22.64 -14.37 0.26
CA GLU A 7 -22.45 -13.52 1.45
C GLU A 7 -23.29 -14.01 2.62
N ARG A 8 -24.53 -14.43 2.37
CA ARG A 8 -25.38 -15.03 3.41
C ARG A 8 -24.76 -16.31 3.95
N ALA A 9 -24.32 -17.21 3.07
CA ALA A 9 -23.67 -18.45 3.48
C ALA A 9 -22.43 -18.17 4.36
N ALA A 10 -21.64 -17.13 4.02
CA ALA A 10 -20.49 -16.72 4.82
C ALA A 10 -20.88 -16.10 6.17
N ILE A 11 -21.92 -15.25 6.22
CA ILE A 11 -22.41 -14.63 7.47
C ILE A 11 -22.89 -15.68 8.47
N PHE A 12 -23.59 -16.71 7.99
CA PHE A 12 -24.18 -17.75 8.85
C PHE A 12 -23.27 -18.97 9.07
N ALA A 13 -22.05 -18.98 8.54
CA ALA A 13 -21.17 -20.15 8.57
C ALA A 13 -20.87 -20.66 9.99
N ASP A 14 -20.73 -19.75 10.95
CA ASP A 14 -20.39 -20.05 12.35
C ASP A 14 -21.58 -19.83 13.31
N VAL A 15 -22.79 -19.66 12.79
CA VAL A 15 -24.01 -19.40 13.59
C VAL A 15 -24.77 -20.71 13.79
N GLU A 16 -25.17 -21.02 15.03
CA GLU A 16 -25.94 -22.24 15.34
C GLU A 16 -27.33 -22.20 14.67
N GLU A 17 -27.62 -23.22 13.86
CA GLU A 17 -28.92 -23.35 13.18
C GLU A 17 -30.08 -23.47 14.16
N GLY A 18 -31.13 -22.68 13.94
CA GLY A 18 -32.33 -22.63 14.77
C GLY A 18 -32.15 -21.86 16.08
N GLY A 19 -30.99 -21.23 16.28
CA GLY A 19 -30.69 -20.38 17.44
C GLY A 19 -31.39 -19.03 17.42
N LYS A 20 -31.48 -18.39 18.59
CA LYS A 20 -31.99 -17.01 18.74
C LYS A 20 -31.15 -16.02 17.93
N ASP A 21 -29.83 -16.18 17.99
CA ASP A 21 -28.87 -15.29 17.33
C ASP A 21 -28.99 -15.36 15.78
N GLU A 22 -29.30 -16.53 15.23
CA GLU A 22 -29.56 -16.70 13.80
C GLU A 22 -30.83 -15.94 13.36
N ALA A 23 -31.90 -16.03 14.15
CA ALA A 23 -33.15 -15.36 13.87
C ALA A 23 -33.00 -13.83 13.93
N GLU A 24 -32.31 -13.31 14.96
CA GLU A 24 -32.05 -11.88 15.11
C GLU A 24 -31.17 -11.33 13.98
N LEU A 25 -30.15 -12.08 13.55
CA LEU A 25 -29.30 -11.71 12.43
C LEU A 25 -30.05 -11.74 11.08
N LYS A 26 -30.96 -12.70 10.88
CA LYS A 26 -31.84 -12.73 9.70
C LYS A 26 -32.76 -11.52 9.65
N GLU A 27 -33.36 -11.15 10.78
CA GLU A 27 -34.21 -9.96 10.88
C GLU A 27 -33.42 -8.68 10.60
N ALA A 28 -32.20 -8.56 11.13
CA ALA A 28 -31.32 -7.43 10.87
C ALA A 28 -30.94 -7.30 9.39
N ILE A 29 -30.58 -8.41 8.72
CA ILE A 29 -30.27 -8.42 7.28
C ILE A 29 -31.50 -8.01 6.46
N GLN A 30 -32.67 -8.56 6.77
CA GLN A 30 -33.91 -8.22 6.07
C GLN A 30 -34.24 -6.73 6.20
N LEU A 31 -34.09 -6.17 7.41
CA LEU A 31 -34.30 -4.74 7.65
C LEU A 31 -33.35 -3.89 6.80
N ILE A 32 -32.07 -4.23 6.77
CA ILE A 32 -31.08 -3.51 5.93
C ILE A 32 -31.52 -3.52 4.46
N GLU A 33 -31.94 -4.67 3.94
CA GLU A 33 -32.36 -4.79 2.53
C GLU A 33 -33.63 -3.99 2.24
N ASP A 34 -34.62 -4.04 3.13
CA ASP A 34 -35.84 -3.26 3.01
C ASP A 34 -35.55 -1.75 3.00
N GLU A 35 -34.64 -1.27 3.86
CA GLU A 35 -34.25 0.14 3.87
C GLU A 35 -33.41 0.53 2.65
N LEU A 36 -32.51 -0.35 2.19
CA LEU A 36 -31.75 -0.14 0.95
C LEU A 36 -32.66 -0.03 -0.27
N ASP A 37 -33.75 -0.80 -0.32
CA ASP A 37 -34.74 -0.74 -1.40
C ASP A 37 -35.57 0.55 -1.35
N LYS A 38 -35.84 1.09 -0.16
CA LYS A 38 -36.51 2.41 0.01
C LYS A 38 -35.59 3.58 -0.38
N GLY A 39 -34.29 3.45 -0.12
CA GLY A 39 -33.28 4.41 -0.56
C GLY A 39 -33.14 5.67 0.29
N ASP A 40 -33.74 5.73 1.48
CA ASP A 40 -33.55 6.86 2.40
C ASP A 40 -32.22 6.74 3.17
N PRO A 41 -31.25 7.67 3.01
CA PRO A 41 -29.92 7.49 3.59
C PRO A 41 -29.88 7.42 5.11
N SER A 42 -30.75 8.17 5.81
CA SER A 42 -30.81 8.15 7.28
C SER A 42 -31.30 6.79 7.76
N SER A 43 -32.38 6.27 7.16
CA SER A 43 -32.96 4.99 7.53
C SER A 43 -32.01 3.82 7.21
N ILE A 44 -31.26 3.91 6.12
CA ILE A 44 -30.22 2.92 5.79
C ILE A 44 -29.09 2.93 6.82
N GLN A 45 -28.61 4.11 7.22
CA GLN A 45 -27.61 4.21 8.29
C GLN A 45 -28.14 3.60 9.59
N ASP A 46 -29.36 3.96 10.00
CA ASP A 46 -29.98 3.44 11.23
C ASP A 46 -30.10 1.91 11.21
N ALA A 47 -30.46 1.32 10.05
CA ALA A 47 -30.54 -0.13 9.89
C ALA A 47 -29.17 -0.82 10.02
N PHE A 48 -28.12 -0.27 9.40
CA PHE A 48 -26.77 -0.79 9.55
C PHE A 48 -26.24 -0.62 10.98
N GLU A 49 -26.43 0.55 11.59
CA GLU A 49 -26.00 0.83 12.96
C GLU A 49 -26.70 -0.08 13.98
N LEU A 50 -28.00 -0.34 13.79
CA LEU A 50 -28.74 -1.31 14.60
C LEU A 50 -28.15 -2.71 14.46
N ALA A 51 -27.94 -3.18 13.23
CA ALA A 51 -27.38 -4.51 12.99
C ALA A 51 -25.96 -4.66 13.57
N LEU A 52 -25.10 -3.65 13.41
CA LEU A 52 -23.73 -3.66 13.91
C LEU A 52 -23.65 -3.52 15.43
N SER A 53 -24.63 -2.88 16.07
CA SER A 53 -24.73 -2.86 17.54
C SER A 53 -25.04 -4.25 18.12
N ALA A 54 -25.81 -5.06 17.41
CA ALA A 54 -26.17 -6.43 17.82
C ALA A 54 -25.11 -7.46 17.39
N HIS A 55 -24.53 -7.28 16.20
CA HIS A 55 -23.64 -8.26 15.57
C HIS A 55 -22.30 -7.64 15.10
N PRO A 56 -21.51 -7.01 15.99
CA PRO A 56 -20.31 -6.27 15.62
C PRO A 56 -19.21 -7.16 15.03
N ALA A 57 -19.18 -8.46 15.33
CA ALA A 57 -18.16 -9.37 14.81
C ALA A 57 -18.40 -9.82 13.36
N VAL A 58 -19.57 -9.51 12.76
CA VAL A 58 -19.89 -9.93 11.39
C VAL A 58 -19.26 -8.98 10.38
N ILE A 59 -18.06 -9.32 9.92
CA ILE A 59 -17.24 -8.52 8.98
C ILE A 59 -18.03 -8.10 7.74
N LEU A 60 -18.86 -8.99 7.17
CA LEU A 60 -19.63 -8.68 5.96
C LEU A 60 -20.69 -7.59 6.15
N LEU A 61 -21.22 -7.40 7.36
CA LEU A 61 -22.11 -6.26 7.65
C LEU A 61 -21.34 -4.94 7.58
N TRP A 62 -20.13 -4.90 8.15
CA TRP A 62 -19.25 -3.75 8.05
C TRP A 62 -18.89 -3.44 6.59
N LEU A 63 -18.41 -4.44 5.83
CA LEU A 63 -18.01 -4.23 4.43
C LEU A 63 -19.16 -3.71 3.57
N LYS A 64 -20.38 -4.24 3.73
CA LYS A 64 -21.57 -3.71 3.03
C LYS A 64 -21.87 -2.26 3.41
N TYR A 65 -21.79 -1.93 4.70
CA TYR A 65 -22.05 -0.58 5.17
C TYR A 65 -21.02 0.41 4.61
N LEU A 66 -19.73 0.07 4.71
CA LEU A 66 -18.61 0.87 4.23
C LEU A 66 -18.69 1.12 2.72
N HIS A 67 -18.99 0.08 1.92
CA HIS A 67 -19.19 0.23 0.48
C HIS A 67 -20.40 1.12 0.16
N TRP A 68 -21.50 0.97 0.90
CA TRP A 68 -22.66 1.84 0.70
C TRP A 68 -22.35 3.32 1.01
N LEU A 69 -21.59 3.59 2.09
CA LEU A 69 -21.16 4.95 2.44
C LEU A 69 -20.35 5.59 1.32
N ASP A 70 -19.42 4.85 0.72
CA ASP A 70 -18.57 5.35 -0.35
C ASP A 70 -19.32 5.53 -1.68
N ASP A 71 -20.21 4.60 -2.03
CA ASP A 71 -20.93 4.63 -3.31
C ASP A 71 -22.07 5.64 -3.31
N SER A 72 -22.80 5.73 -2.19
CA SER A 72 -24.09 6.42 -2.10
C SER A 72 -24.02 7.73 -1.31
N LEU A 73 -23.40 7.72 -0.13
CA LEU A 73 -23.36 8.91 0.73
C LEU A 73 -22.30 9.91 0.27
N ARG A 74 -21.10 9.41 -0.08
CA ARG A 74 -19.98 10.20 -0.65
C ARG A 74 -19.55 11.40 0.22
N ILE A 75 -19.58 11.24 1.54
CA ILE A 75 -19.09 12.22 2.51
C ILE A 75 -17.85 11.62 3.20
N PRO A 76 -16.63 11.90 2.72
CA PRO A 76 -15.41 11.23 3.20
C PRO A 76 -15.20 11.33 4.71
N SER A 77 -15.50 12.49 5.31
CA SER A 77 -15.33 12.69 6.75
C SER A 77 -16.27 11.83 7.60
N GLN A 78 -17.48 11.53 7.10
CA GLN A 78 -18.42 10.64 7.79
C GLN A 78 -18.05 9.18 7.56
N SER A 79 -17.57 8.83 6.35
CA SER A 79 -17.08 7.48 6.06
C SER A 79 -15.89 7.10 6.97
N VAL A 80 -14.93 8.01 7.17
CA VAL A 80 -13.71 7.74 7.96
C VAL A 80 -14.02 7.25 9.37
N GLU A 81 -14.94 7.89 10.08
CA GLU A 81 -15.28 7.49 11.46
C GLU A 81 -15.86 6.06 11.52
N VAL A 82 -16.63 5.66 10.49
CA VAL A 82 -17.17 4.30 10.39
C VAL A 82 -16.06 3.30 10.06
N TYR A 83 -15.11 3.66 9.19
CA TYR A 83 -13.93 2.84 8.90
C TYR A 83 -13.07 2.61 10.15
N GLU A 84 -12.85 3.64 10.98
CA GLU A 84 -12.12 3.52 12.25
C GLU A 84 -12.79 2.54 13.22
N ARG A 85 -14.12 2.64 13.35
CA ARG A 85 -14.90 1.69 14.16
C ARG A 85 -14.79 0.28 13.63
N ALA A 86 -14.91 0.09 12.31
CA ALA A 86 -14.80 -1.21 11.68
C ALA A 86 -13.42 -1.83 11.93
N ALA A 87 -12.35 -1.05 11.78
CA ALA A 87 -10.97 -1.46 12.02
C ALA A 87 -10.72 -1.84 13.49
N LEU A 88 -11.26 -1.05 14.43
CA LEU A 88 -11.14 -1.33 15.86
C LEU A 88 -11.83 -2.63 16.27
N VAL A 89 -13.01 -2.90 15.70
CA VAL A 89 -13.79 -4.11 15.99
C VAL A 89 -13.21 -5.34 15.29
N ASN A 90 -12.64 -5.17 14.09
CA ASN A 90 -12.15 -6.25 13.24
C ASN A 90 -10.67 -6.05 12.87
N PRO A 91 -9.74 -5.94 13.84
CA PRO A 91 -8.34 -5.57 13.58
C PRO A 91 -7.62 -6.58 12.69
N MET A 92 -8.05 -7.84 12.72
CA MET A 92 -7.46 -8.92 11.91
C MET A 92 -7.99 -8.96 10.47
N SER A 93 -8.96 -8.12 10.10
CA SER A 93 -9.49 -8.07 8.74
C SER A 93 -8.60 -7.19 7.86
N SER A 94 -7.75 -7.82 7.05
CA SER A 94 -6.85 -7.11 6.13
C SER A 94 -7.61 -6.25 5.10
N GLU A 95 -8.82 -6.65 4.71
CA GLU A 95 -9.69 -5.88 3.83
C GLU A 95 -10.17 -4.59 4.50
N ILE A 96 -10.67 -4.67 5.74
CA ILE A 96 -11.10 -3.49 6.49
C ILE A 96 -9.92 -2.53 6.73
N MET A 97 -8.75 -3.04 7.11
CA MET A 97 -7.57 -2.18 7.34
C MET A 97 -7.13 -1.46 6.06
N GLN A 98 -7.13 -2.15 4.91
CA GLN A 98 -6.82 -1.52 3.62
C GLN A 98 -7.84 -0.44 3.25
N LEU A 99 -9.14 -0.72 3.41
CA LEU A 99 -10.19 0.25 3.12
C LEU A 99 -10.13 1.46 4.06
N ALA A 100 -9.78 1.27 5.33
CA ALA A 100 -9.59 2.36 6.28
C ALA A 100 -8.45 3.30 5.86
N LEU A 101 -7.30 2.77 5.46
CA LEU A 101 -6.19 3.58 4.93
C LEU A 101 -6.60 4.36 3.67
N ILE A 102 -7.35 3.73 2.76
CA ILE A 102 -7.88 4.39 1.55
C ILE A 102 -8.89 5.49 1.92
N ALA A 103 -9.74 5.27 2.93
CA ALA A 103 -10.70 6.27 3.40
C ALA A 103 -10.00 7.48 4.01
N TYR A 104 -8.96 7.26 4.81
CA TYR A 104 -8.12 8.34 5.37
C TYR A 104 -7.47 9.17 4.25
N GLU A 105 -6.94 8.51 3.23
CA GLU A 105 -6.39 9.21 2.06
C GLU A 105 -7.46 10.06 1.36
N ARG A 106 -8.64 9.50 1.08
CA ARG A 106 -9.75 10.22 0.42
C ARG A 106 -10.25 11.41 1.22
N ALA A 107 -10.26 11.30 2.54
CA ALA A 107 -10.65 12.38 3.44
C ALA A 107 -9.56 13.44 3.64
N GLY A 108 -8.34 13.20 3.14
CA GLY A 108 -7.21 14.11 3.30
C GLY A 108 -6.70 14.18 4.74
N GLU A 109 -6.73 13.05 5.46
CA GLU A 109 -6.31 12.99 6.85
C GLU A 109 -4.82 13.33 7.04
N SER A 110 -4.49 13.82 8.24
CA SER A 110 -3.12 14.19 8.60
C SER A 110 -2.13 13.02 8.47
N PRO A 111 -0.84 13.28 8.19
CA PRO A 111 0.21 12.26 8.23
C PRO A 111 0.18 11.42 9.50
N ASP A 112 0.08 12.07 10.66
CA ASP A 112 0.11 11.41 11.97
C ASP A 112 -1.03 10.38 12.13
N ARG A 113 -2.26 10.74 11.76
CA ARG A 113 -3.40 9.80 11.82
C ARG A 113 -3.23 8.60 10.89
N ILE A 114 -2.71 8.83 9.69
CA ILE A 114 -2.44 7.75 8.74
C ILE A 114 -1.37 6.81 9.29
N GLU A 115 -0.36 7.36 9.96
CA GLU A 115 0.71 6.58 10.60
C GLU A 115 0.17 5.76 11.78
N ASP A 116 -0.66 6.35 12.64
CA ASP A 116 -1.29 5.62 13.75
C ASP A 116 -2.14 4.43 13.26
N MET A 117 -2.93 4.64 12.20
CA MET A 117 -3.73 3.57 11.56
C MET A 117 -2.83 2.53 10.89
N TRP A 118 -1.76 2.96 10.22
CA TRP A 118 -0.79 2.06 9.60
C TRP A 118 -0.13 1.15 10.62
N GLU A 119 0.35 1.68 11.74
CA GLU A 119 0.97 0.90 12.81
C GLU A 119 -0.03 -0.07 13.43
N ALA A 120 -1.28 0.34 13.65
CA ALA A 120 -2.33 -0.57 14.11
C ALA A 120 -2.58 -1.72 13.11
N ALA A 121 -2.62 -1.41 11.81
CA ALA A 121 -2.80 -2.38 10.74
C ALA A 121 -1.63 -3.37 10.65
N LYS A 122 -0.41 -2.85 10.64
CA LYS A 122 0.83 -3.62 10.58
C LYS A 122 0.95 -4.60 11.75
N ASN A 123 0.61 -4.16 12.96
CA ASN A 123 0.62 -5.01 14.16
C ASN A 123 -0.47 -6.08 14.17
N SER A 124 -1.47 -5.98 13.29
CA SER A 124 -2.59 -6.94 13.19
C SER A 124 -2.40 -7.97 12.07
N ILE A 125 -1.27 -7.94 11.36
CA ILE A 125 -0.97 -8.92 10.30
C ILE A 125 -0.75 -10.30 10.92
N ALA A 126 -1.71 -11.22 10.72
CA ALA A 126 -1.55 -12.63 11.07
C ALA A 126 -0.98 -13.49 9.93
N GLU A 127 -1.31 -13.17 8.69
CA GLU A 127 -0.93 -13.95 7.52
C GLU A 127 -0.01 -13.16 6.56
N PRO A 128 0.98 -13.80 5.95
CA PRO A 128 1.91 -13.12 5.05
C PRO A 128 1.25 -12.44 3.84
N ASP A 129 0.24 -13.09 3.23
CA ASP A 129 -0.51 -12.56 2.09
C ASP A 129 -1.25 -11.25 2.42
N TRP A 130 -1.73 -11.15 3.66
CA TRP A 130 -2.38 -9.94 4.15
C TRP A 130 -1.37 -8.82 4.28
N GLY A 131 -0.18 -9.14 4.82
CA GLY A 131 0.92 -8.19 4.90
C GLY A 131 1.28 -7.64 3.52
N ALA A 132 1.41 -8.48 2.50
CA ALA A 132 1.70 -8.04 1.14
C ALA A 132 0.67 -7.03 0.62
N SER A 133 -0.63 -7.32 0.76
CA SER A 133 -1.68 -6.42 0.27
C SER A 133 -1.73 -5.09 1.05
N LEU A 134 -1.52 -5.17 2.37
CA LEU A 134 -1.56 -4.03 3.26
C LEU A 134 -0.36 -3.08 3.06
N PHE A 135 0.87 -3.60 2.99
CA PHE A 135 2.07 -2.82 2.64
C PHE A 135 1.93 -2.18 1.26
N THR A 136 1.40 -2.90 0.27
CA THR A 136 1.15 -2.35 -1.06
C THR A 136 0.23 -1.14 -0.99
N THR A 137 -0.88 -1.25 -0.26
CA THR A 137 -1.84 -0.15 -0.08
C THR A 137 -1.18 1.07 0.56
N TYR A 138 -0.42 0.87 1.64
CA TYR A 138 0.26 1.96 2.37
C TYR A 138 1.36 2.63 1.53
N ILE A 139 2.20 1.85 0.84
CA ILE A 139 3.26 2.38 -0.04
C ILE A 139 2.65 3.26 -1.15
N PHE A 140 1.56 2.80 -1.78
CA PHE A 140 0.90 3.59 -2.82
C PHE A 140 0.18 4.82 -2.28
N LEU A 141 -0.37 4.75 -1.05
CA LEU A 141 -0.90 5.91 -0.35
C LEU A 141 0.20 6.96 -0.14
N LEU A 142 1.34 6.57 0.45
CA LEU A 142 2.48 7.47 0.69
C LEU A 142 2.96 8.11 -0.61
N LYS A 143 3.13 7.29 -1.66
CA LYS A 143 3.51 7.76 -2.99
C LYS A 143 2.55 8.83 -3.52
N ARG A 144 1.23 8.57 -3.48
CA ARG A 144 0.23 9.54 -3.96
C ARG A 144 0.30 10.85 -3.19
N ARG A 145 0.56 10.80 -1.88
CA ARG A 145 0.74 12.01 -1.05
C ARG A 145 1.99 12.80 -1.42
N VAL A 146 3.13 12.14 -1.62
CA VAL A 146 4.37 12.79 -2.06
C VAL A 146 4.12 13.51 -3.39
N VAL A 147 3.53 12.81 -4.37
CA VAL A 147 3.15 13.39 -5.67
C VAL A 147 2.18 14.59 -5.51
N GLN A 148 1.14 14.46 -4.69
CA GLN A 148 0.17 15.54 -4.45
C GLN A 148 0.80 16.77 -3.77
N SER A 149 1.81 16.56 -2.92
CA SER A 149 2.53 17.67 -2.27
C SER A 149 3.50 18.40 -3.22
N GLY A 150 3.79 17.82 -4.39
CA GLY A 150 4.82 18.32 -5.31
C GLY A 150 6.25 18.09 -4.83
N SER A 151 6.43 17.28 -3.77
CA SER A 151 7.74 16.92 -3.24
C SER A 151 8.43 15.93 -4.18
N GLU A 152 9.73 16.13 -4.37
CA GLU A 152 10.62 15.17 -5.02
C GLU A 152 11.32 14.28 -3.98
N ASP A 153 10.92 14.30 -2.71
CA ASP A 153 11.44 13.40 -1.68
C ASP A 153 10.50 12.21 -1.45
N PHE A 154 10.89 11.06 -2.00
CA PHE A 154 10.19 9.78 -1.83
C PHE A 154 10.94 8.86 -0.84
N SER A 155 11.82 9.42 0.02
CA SER A 155 12.52 8.62 1.04
C SER A 155 11.52 7.83 1.90
N ILE A 156 10.40 8.43 2.30
CA ILE A 156 9.33 7.77 3.06
C ILE A 156 8.71 6.56 2.33
N VAL A 157 8.63 6.62 0.99
CA VAL A 157 8.12 5.51 0.17
C VAL A 157 9.15 4.37 0.11
N GLY A 158 10.44 4.72 0.02
CA GLY A 158 11.55 3.77 0.07
C GLY A 158 11.64 3.07 1.42
N GLU A 159 11.54 3.82 2.52
CA GLU A 159 11.57 3.28 3.89
C GLU A 159 10.40 2.31 4.14
N ALA A 160 9.18 2.67 3.74
CA ALA A 160 8.01 1.78 3.85
C ALA A 160 8.17 0.50 3.00
N PHE A 161 8.84 0.60 1.85
CA PHE A 161 9.12 -0.54 0.99
C PHE A 161 10.16 -1.49 1.62
N GLU A 162 11.26 -0.95 2.17
CA GLU A 162 12.29 -1.74 2.86
C GLU A 162 11.72 -2.43 4.10
N ASP A 163 10.91 -1.72 4.88
CA ASP A 163 10.19 -2.25 6.04
C ASP A 163 9.27 -3.41 5.64
N GLY A 164 8.48 -3.25 4.56
CA GLY A 164 7.62 -4.32 4.04
C GLY A 164 8.39 -5.55 3.58
N CYS A 165 9.53 -5.35 2.91
CA CYS A 165 10.39 -6.45 2.51
C CYS A 165 10.98 -7.18 3.73
N THR A 166 11.47 -6.43 4.71
CA THR A 166 12.04 -6.97 5.95
C THR A 166 10.97 -7.75 6.72
N PHE A 167 9.78 -7.19 6.86
CA PHE A 167 8.64 -7.82 7.52
C PHE A 167 8.26 -9.14 6.84
N LEU A 168 8.09 -9.14 5.51
CA LEU A 168 7.65 -10.32 4.77
C LEU A 168 8.75 -11.38 4.61
N SER A 169 10.02 -10.99 4.58
CA SER A 169 11.14 -11.94 4.50
C SER A 169 11.21 -12.87 5.71
N HIS A 170 10.91 -12.37 6.91
CA HIS A 170 10.84 -13.18 8.12
C HIS A 170 9.71 -14.22 8.06
N SER A 171 8.69 -13.99 7.24
CA SER A 171 7.52 -14.86 7.10
C SER A 171 7.67 -16.00 6.05
N HIS A 172 8.86 -16.15 5.45
CA HIS A 172 9.34 -17.32 4.69
C HIS A 172 8.55 -17.81 3.47
N GLN A 173 7.47 -17.16 3.01
CA GLN A 173 6.61 -17.82 2.02
C GLN A 173 5.98 -17.02 0.88
N PHE A 174 6.33 -15.76 0.61
CA PHE A 174 5.63 -15.02 -0.45
C PHE A 174 6.47 -14.16 -1.39
N ASN A 175 6.03 -14.17 -2.65
CA ASN A 175 6.43 -13.26 -3.70
C ASN A 175 5.58 -11.99 -3.57
N PHE A 176 5.96 -11.10 -2.67
CA PHE A 176 5.42 -9.73 -2.62
C PHE A 176 5.44 -9.17 -4.06
N PRO A 177 4.36 -8.55 -4.60
CA PRO A 177 4.34 -7.99 -5.96
C PRO A 177 5.27 -6.78 -6.11
N ALA A 178 6.37 -6.75 -5.36
CA ALA A 178 7.33 -5.68 -5.29
C ALA A 178 7.90 -5.33 -6.63
N ARG A 179 8.13 -6.27 -7.56
CA ARG A 179 8.60 -5.91 -8.91
C ARG A 179 7.61 -4.98 -9.64
N ASP A 180 6.31 -5.17 -9.45
CA ASP A 180 5.29 -4.32 -10.06
C ASP A 180 5.20 -2.96 -9.34
N ILE A 181 5.28 -2.96 -8.01
CA ILE A 181 5.30 -1.75 -7.17
C ILE A 181 6.55 -0.90 -7.45
N VAL A 182 7.72 -1.51 -7.43
CA VAL A 182 9.02 -0.91 -7.76
C VAL A 182 8.97 -0.28 -9.14
N ARG A 183 8.47 -1.02 -10.15
CA ARG A 183 8.33 -0.47 -11.49
C ARG A 183 7.45 0.77 -11.49
N ASP A 184 6.28 0.72 -10.84
CA ASP A 184 5.35 1.86 -10.82
C ASP A 184 5.94 3.07 -10.08
N ILE A 185 6.63 2.87 -8.96
CA ILE A 185 7.36 3.93 -8.23
C ILE A 185 8.41 4.57 -9.12
N LEU A 186 9.27 3.76 -9.77
CA LEU A 186 10.33 4.27 -10.64
C LEU A 186 9.75 5.07 -11.82
N THR A 187 8.69 4.60 -12.47
CA THR A 187 8.11 5.27 -13.65
C THR A 187 7.37 6.58 -13.35
N THR A 188 7.07 6.86 -12.09
CA THR A 188 6.23 8.01 -11.68
C THR A 188 7.01 9.10 -10.95
N GLY A 189 8.33 9.10 -11.11
CA GLY A 189 9.22 10.12 -10.53
C GLY A 189 10.31 9.53 -9.64
N GLY A 190 10.14 8.31 -9.13
CA GLY A 190 11.14 7.67 -8.27
C GLY A 190 12.48 7.43 -8.96
N SER A 191 12.51 7.27 -10.30
CA SER A 191 13.75 7.10 -11.05
C SER A 191 14.69 8.30 -11.02
N THR A 192 14.19 9.49 -10.64
CA THR A 192 14.99 10.72 -10.55
C THR A 192 15.76 10.84 -9.25
N GLN A 193 15.44 9.99 -8.26
CA GLN A 193 16.01 10.04 -6.92
C GLN A 193 16.94 8.85 -6.67
N PRO A 194 18.20 9.09 -6.29
CA PRO A 194 19.19 8.04 -6.12
C PRO A 194 18.84 7.08 -4.97
N LYS A 195 18.24 7.56 -3.87
CA LYS A 195 17.83 6.70 -2.76
C LYS A 195 16.77 5.68 -3.18
N VAL A 196 15.72 6.13 -3.86
CA VAL A 196 14.63 5.26 -4.35
C VAL A 196 15.15 4.25 -5.38
N ALA A 197 16.02 4.70 -6.29
CA ALA A 197 16.69 3.84 -7.25
C ALA A 197 17.51 2.74 -6.56
N ILE A 198 18.31 3.11 -5.55
CA ILE A 198 19.11 2.16 -4.76
C ILE A 198 18.20 1.17 -4.04
N GLU A 199 17.12 1.61 -3.39
CA GLU A 199 16.18 0.71 -2.71
C GLU A 199 15.56 -0.30 -3.68
N ALA A 200 15.13 0.17 -4.85
CA ALA A 200 14.60 -0.68 -5.92
C ALA A 200 15.60 -1.75 -6.41
N ILE A 201 16.88 -1.38 -6.52
CA ILE A 201 17.95 -2.29 -6.95
C ILE A 201 18.32 -3.25 -5.81
N SER A 202 18.44 -2.76 -4.58
CA SER A 202 18.68 -3.56 -3.38
C SER A 202 17.59 -4.62 -3.22
N TYR A 203 16.34 -4.29 -3.49
CA TYR A 203 15.26 -5.27 -3.54
C TYR A 203 15.52 -6.38 -4.55
N GLU A 204 15.78 -5.99 -5.80
CA GLU A 204 15.99 -6.95 -6.89
C GLU A 204 17.21 -7.84 -6.60
N ARG A 205 18.22 -7.29 -5.92
CA ARG A 205 19.43 -7.99 -5.50
C ARG A 205 19.15 -9.04 -4.43
N HIS A 206 18.47 -8.67 -3.34
CA HIS A 206 18.27 -9.54 -2.19
C HIS A 206 17.14 -10.56 -2.38
N PHE A 207 16.04 -10.12 -3.00
CA PHE A 207 14.80 -10.90 -3.09
C PHE A 207 14.54 -11.43 -4.50
N GLY A 208 14.75 -10.59 -5.53
CA GLY A 208 14.63 -11.00 -6.93
C GLY A 208 15.74 -11.97 -7.37
N ARG A 209 16.91 -11.87 -6.73
CA ARG A 209 18.14 -12.63 -7.03
C ARG A 209 18.48 -12.63 -8.53
N ASP A 210 18.20 -11.52 -9.20
CA ASP A 210 18.44 -11.32 -10.62
C ASP A 210 19.47 -10.18 -10.82
N MET A 211 20.74 -10.56 -10.78
CA MET A 211 21.88 -9.65 -10.85
C MET A 211 21.98 -9.00 -12.22
N ILE A 212 21.46 -9.66 -13.27
CA ILE A 212 21.40 -9.10 -14.62
C ILE A 212 20.39 -7.96 -14.64
N ARG A 213 19.23 -8.16 -14.03
CA ARG A 213 18.21 -7.13 -13.89
C ARG A 213 18.68 -5.97 -13.02
N CYS A 214 19.35 -6.23 -11.90
CA CYS A 214 19.98 -5.20 -11.06
C CYS A 214 20.91 -4.31 -11.89
N ARG A 215 21.81 -4.94 -12.66
CA ARG A 215 22.75 -4.24 -13.55
C ARG A 215 22.03 -3.42 -14.61
N ASN A 216 21.02 -3.99 -15.26
CA ASN A 216 20.22 -3.25 -16.25
C ASN A 216 19.50 -2.04 -15.63
N MET A 217 18.96 -2.19 -14.43
CA MET A 217 18.34 -1.08 -13.70
C MET A 217 19.36 0.00 -13.35
N LEU A 218 20.56 -0.36 -12.89
CA LEU A 218 21.65 0.58 -12.61
C LEU A 218 22.00 1.42 -13.84
N TYR A 219 22.25 0.79 -14.99
CA TYR A 219 22.54 1.50 -16.23
C TYR A 219 21.39 2.42 -16.69
N GLN A 220 20.13 2.02 -16.49
CA GLN A 220 18.97 2.84 -16.84
C GLN A 220 18.78 4.03 -15.90
N LEU A 221 18.94 3.80 -14.60
CA LEU A 221 18.64 4.78 -13.55
C LEU A 221 19.74 5.84 -13.42
N VAL A 222 21.00 5.48 -13.66
CA VAL A 222 22.12 6.44 -13.70
C VAL A 222 21.83 7.59 -14.67
N ASN A 223 21.24 7.30 -15.82
CA ASN A 223 20.86 8.30 -16.82
C ASN A 223 19.58 9.08 -16.47
N SER A 224 18.84 8.64 -15.46
CA SER A 224 17.54 9.21 -15.08
C SER A 224 17.60 10.06 -13.81
N VAL A 225 18.64 9.88 -12.97
CA VAL A 225 18.80 10.60 -11.71
C VAL A 225 19.27 12.02 -11.96
N THR A 226 18.49 12.99 -11.48
CA THR A 226 18.75 14.42 -11.65
C THR A 226 19.40 15.05 -10.43
N GLU A 227 19.19 14.46 -9.24
CA GLU A 227 19.71 14.97 -7.97
C GLU A 227 20.75 14.02 -7.37
N ASN A 228 21.93 14.54 -6.99
CA ASN A 228 22.97 13.81 -6.27
C ASN A 228 23.30 12.40 -6.83
N ALA A 229 23.54 12.33 -8.14
CA ALA A 229 23.85 11.08 -8.85
C ALA A 229 25.04 10.31 -8.25
N PHE A 230 25.97 11.00 -7.57
CA PHE A 230 27.13 10.41 -6.89
C PHE A 230 26.75 9.24 -5.97
N LEU A 231 25.64 9.35 -5.22
CA LEU A 231 25.21 8.28 -4.33
C LEU A 231 24.87 6.99 -5.10
N LEU A 232 24.18 7.12 -6.24
CA LEU A 232 23.85 5.98 -7.09
C LEU A 232 25.10 5.41 -7.78
N PHE A 233 26.03 6.27 -8.19
CA PHE A 233 27.30 5.84 -8.77
C PHE A 233 28.18 5.08 -7.77
N ASP A 234 28.34 5.58 -6.55
CA ASP A 234 29.09 4.87 -5.50
C ASP A 234 28.49 3.49 -5.24
N TYR A 235 27.16 3.41 -5.17
CA TYR A 235 26.46 2.14 -5.06
C TYR A 235 26.70 1.24 -6.28
N PHE A 236 26.67 1.78 -7.50
CA PHE A 236 26.90 1.03 -8.73
C PHE A 236 28.31 0.43 -8.78
N ILE A 237 29.33 1.24 -8.49
CA ILE A 237 30.71 0.78 -8.43
C ILE A 237 30.87 -0.30 -7.37
N GLN A 238 30.23 -0.14 -6.20
CA GLN A 238 30.26 -1.15 -5.16
C GLN A 238 29.57 -2.45 -5.58
N PHE A 239 28.43 -2.37 -6.28
CA PHE A 239 27.74 -3.52 -6.83
C PHE A 239 28.62 -4.31 -7.81
N GLU A 240 29.30 -3.66 -8.76
CA GLU A 240 30.17 -4.36 -9.72
C GLU A 240 31.44 -4.92 -9.07
N ARG A 241 31.94 -4.32 -7.99
CA ARG A 241 33.04 -4.91 -7.19
C ARG A 241 32.64 -6.22 -6.51
N GLU A 242 31.38 -6.34 -6.10
CA GLU A 242 30.88 -7.48 -5.34
C GLU A 242 30.36 -8.60 -6.24
N GLU A 243 29.66 -8.25 -7.32
CA GLU A 243 28.88 -9.18 -8.15
C GLU A 243 29.31 -9.21 -9.63
N GLY A 244 30.18 -8.29 -10.04
CA GLY A 244 30.57 -8.05 -11.43
C GLY A 244 31.91 -8.68 -11.84
N THR A 245 32.20 -8.62 -13.13
CA THR A 245 33.54 -8.90 -13.65
C THR A 245 34.40 -7.63 -13.67
N LEU A 246 35.71 -7.78 -13.86
CA LEU A 246 36.60 -6.63 -14.06
C LEU A 246 36.15 -5.77 -15.24
N GLU A 247 35.66 -6.38 -16.31
CA GLU A 247 35.16 -5.67 -17.49
C GLU A 247 33.88 -4.86 -17.18
N ASP A 248 32.98 -5.41 -16.36
CA ASP A 248 31.77 -4.71 -15.95
C ASP A 248 32.09 -3.51 -15.04
N LEU A 249 33.07 -3.68 -14.14
CA LEU A 249 33.57 -2.61 -13.29
C LEU A 249 34.23 -1.49 -14.11
N GLU A 250 35.04 -1.84 -15.11
CA GLU A 250 35.65 -0.86 -16.02
C GLU A 250 34.61 -0.08 -16.81
N LYS A 251 33.54 -0.74 -17.28
CA LYS A 251 32.41 -0.08 -17.95
C LYS A 251 31.67 0.88 -17.03
N ALA A 252 31.37 0.47 -15.80
CA ALA A 252 30.69 1.31 -14.82
C ALA A 252 31.54 2.55 -14.45
N LEU A 253 32.87 2.38 -14.29
CA LEU A 253 33.80 3.49 -14.06
C LEU A 253 33.88 4.46 -15.25
N ALA A 254 33.86 3.95 -16.48
CA ALA A 254 33.84 4.79 -17.67
C ALA A 254 32.58 5.66 -17.74
N GLU A 255 31.43 5.09 -17.37
CA GLU A 255 30.15 5.83 -17.32
C GLU A 255 30.21 6.96 -16.29
N PHE A 256 30.75 6.70 -15.10
CA PHE A 256 30.95 7.72 -14.06
C PHE A 256 31.84 8.88 -14.53
N LEU A 257 32.97 8.57 -15.16
CA LEU A 257 33.93 9.58 -15.65
C LEU A 257 33.34 10.45 -16.77
N ASN A 258 32.50 9.85 -17.63
CA ASN A 258 31.81 10.60 -18.67
C ASN A 258 30.86 11.64 -18.07
N GLU A 259 30.10 11.25 -17.04
CA GLU A 259 29.17 12.15 -16.34
C GLU A 259 29.91 13.29 -15.63
N GLU A 260 31.00 12.98 -14.91
CA GLU A 260 31.83 13.97 -14.20
C GLU A 260 32.40 15.01 -15.18
N SER A 261 32.92 14.55 -16.32
CA SER A 261 33.43 15.43 -17.38
C SER A 261 32.34 16.32 -18.00
N ALA A 262 31.11 15.82 -18.14
CA ALA A 262 29.98 16.59 -18.65
C ALA A 262 29.56 17.70 -17.68
N THR A 263 29.53 17.40 -16.37
CA THR A 263 29.25 18.42 -15.34
C THR A 263 30.33 19.50 -15.28
N GLU A 264 31.61 19.15 -15.41
CA GLU A 264 32.72 20.11 -15.39
C GLU A 264 32.69 21.06 -16.59
N VAL A 265 32.32 20.54 -17.77
CA VAL A 265 32.12 21.35 -19.00
C VAL A 265 30.91 22.29 -18.85
N ALA A 266 29.80 21.82 -18.29
CA ALA A 266 28.60 22.64 -18.08
C ALA A 266 28.84 23.80 -17.09
N VAL A 267 29.56 23.54 -15.99
CA VAL A 267 29.93 24.59 -15.00
C VAL A 267 30.87 25.63 -15.61
N ASN A 268 31.81 25.21 -16.44
CA ASN A 268 32.73 26.14 -17.11
C ASN A 268 32.06 26.95 -18.22
N ALA A 269 30.99 26.46 -18.84
CA ALA A 269 30.22 27.18 -19.85
C ALA A 269 29.27 28.26 -19.27
N MET A 270 28.99 28.21 -17.96
CA MET A 270 28.13 29.17 -17.25
C MET A 270 28.91 30.31 -16.54
N ARG A 271 30.24 30.36 -16.70
CA ARG A 271 31.12 31.43 -16.18
C ARG A 271 31.57 32.36 -17.31
#